data_AF-A0A482W2F4-F1
#
_entry.id   AF-A0A482W2F4-F1
#
_cell.length_a   1.000
_cell.length_b   1.000
_cell.length_c   1.000
_cell.angle_alpha   90.00
_cell.angle_beta   90.00
_cell.angle_gamma   90.00
#
_symmetry.space_group_name_H-M   'P 1'
#
loop_
_entity.id
_entity.type
_entity.pdbx_description
1 polymer ?
#
loop_
_entity_poly.entity_id
_entity_poly.type
_entity_poly.pdbx_seq_one_letter_code
_entity_poly.pdbx_strand_id
1 'polypeptide(L)'
;MGQVFPGKMEVKVPCYGVKTTDYLIKLLCTQERGRFSWMRTSAKTFHVDMINKHAVVGGYDHVNNKGILNIGRVMHQGILKIGNVAAYDPDTVRLYFPHKDEEKSSKIYEVLIYDKTPLFLPTIE
;
A
#
# COMPACT_ATOMS: atom_id res chain seq x y z
N MET A 1 2.14 -7.53 2.00
CA MET A 1 2.37 -6.41 2.95
C MET A 1 1.41 -6.52 4.12
N GLY A 2 1.74 -6.01 5.31
CA GLY A 2 0.85 -6.16 6.46
C GLY A 2 1.07 -5.09 7.52
N GLN A 3 0.17 -5.07 8.50
CA GLN A 3 0.22 -4.16 9.63
C GLN A 3 1.00 -4.79 10.79
N VAL A 4 1.92 -4.04 11.36
CA VAL A 4 2.66 -4.42 12.57
C VAL A 4 1.94 -3.83 13.78
N PHE A 5 1.86 -4.59 14.86
CA PHE A 5 1.27 -4.15 16.12
C PHE A 5 2.35 -4.18 17.21
N PRO A 6 2.48 -3.13 18.04
CA PRO A 6 3.38 -3.15 19.18
C PRO A 6 3.14 -4.38 20.06
N GLY A 7 4.22 -5.01 20.52
CA GLY A 7 4.17 -6.23 21.33
C GLY A 7 3.90 -7.52 20.55
N LYS A 8 3.69 -7.47 19.23
CA LYS A 8 3.63 -8.65 18.36
C LYS A 8 4.86 -8.72 17.47
N MET A 9 5.53 -9.87 17.49
CA MET A 9 6.70 -10.13 16.65
C MET A 9 6.32 -10.75 15.29
N GLU A 10 5.04 -11.05 15.08
CA GLU A 10 4.50 -11.60 13.84
C GLU A 10 3.68 -10.56 13.06
N VAL A 11 3.70 -10.69 11.75
CA VAL A 11 2.88 -9.91 10.81
C VAL A 11 2.07 -10.86 9.96
N LYS A 12 0.77 -10.58 9.84
CA LYS A 12 -0.12 -11.23 8.88
C LYS A 12 -0.13 -10.43 7.59
N VAL A 13 0.04 -11.12 6.46
CA VAL A 13 0.06 -10.53 5.12
C VAL A 13 -0.93 -11.27 4.21
N PRO A 14 -1.60 -10.57 3.27
CA PRO A 14 -2.35 -11.22 2.21
C PRO A 14 -1.40 -11.61 1.08
N CYS A 15 -1.41 -12.88 0.72
CA CYS A 15 -0.58 -13.48 -0.31
C CYS A 15 -1.25 -14.78 -0.77
N TYR A 16 -2.31 -14.64 -1.57
CA TYR A 16 -3.14 -15.76 -2.02
C TYR A 16 -3.76 -16.51 -0.84
N GLY A 17 -4.31 -15.74 0.11
CA GLY A 17 -4.67 -16.17 1.45
C GLY A 17 -3.83 -15.46 2.51
N VAL A 18 -4.12 -15.69 3.80
CA VAL A 18 -3.33 -15.07 4.87
C VAL A 18 -2.09 -15.92 5.16
N LYS A 19 -0.93 -15.27 5.16
CA LYS A 19 0.34 -15.84 5.63
C LYS A 19 0.80 -15.07 6.86
N THR A 20 1.29 -15.80 7.85
CA THR A 20 1.92 -15.23 9.05
C THR A 20 3.43 -15.37 8.90
N THR A 21 4.17 -14.32 9.22
CA THR A 21 5.63 -14.35 9.26
C THR A 21 6.15 -13.53 10.43
N ASP A 22 7.18 -14.04 11.08
CA ASP A 22 7.96 -13.42 12.14
C ASP A 22 9.42 -13.16 11.70
N TYR A 23 9.72 -13.39 10.41
CA TYR A 23 11.07 -13.34 9.85
C TYR A 23 11.18 -12.26 8.76
N LEU A 24 12.33 -11.57 8.72
CA LEU A 24 12.67 -10.52 7.75
C LEU A 24 11.61 -9.41 7.56
N ILE A 25 10.96 -9.02 8.65
CA ILE A 25 10.00 -7.90 8.64
C ILE A 25 10.76 -6.58 8.44
N LYS A 26 10.45 -5.86 7.35
CA LYS A 26 10.95 -4.50 7.09
C LYS A 26 9.84 -3.49 7.41
N LEU A 27 10.20 -2.43 8.14
CA LEU A 27 9.30 -1.34 8.49
C LEU A 27 9.55 -0.14 7.58
N LEU A 28 8.49 0.46 7.06
CA LEU A 28 8.58 1.74 6.37
C LEU A 28 8.81 2.84 7.42
N CYS A 29 10.03 3.39 7.43
CA CYS A 29 10.45 4.48 8.30
C CYS A 29 10.89 5.67 7.46
N THR A 30 10.66 6.89 7.93
CA THR A 30 11.09 8.12 7.26
C THR A 30 11.34 9.24 8.27
N GLN A 31 12.29 10.12 7.96
CA GLN A 31 12.49 11.38 8.67
C GLN A 31 11.59 12.49 8.10
N GLU A 32 11.12 12.34 6.85
CA GLU A 32 10.32 13.33 6.13
C GLU A 32 8.84 12.94 6.08
N ARG A 33 8.21 12.73 7.26
CA ARG A 33 6.80 12.28 7.33
C ARG A 33 5.85 13.20 6.54
N GLY A 34 6.13 14.50 6.47
CA GLY A 34 5.32 15.49 5.76
C GLY A 34 5.22 15.28 4.25
N ARG A 35 6.14 14.52 3.63
CA ARG A 35 6.06 14.17 2.21
C ARG A 35 5.13 13.00 1.91
N PHE A 36 4.67 12.29 2.93
CA PHE A 36 3.78 11.15 2.75
C PHE A 36 2.34 11.56 3.04
N SER A 37 1.43 11.22 2.14
CA SER A 37 0.00 11.43 2.34
C SER A 37 -0.80 10.23 1.84
N TRP A 38 -2.03 10.10 2.35
CA TRP A 38 -2.96 9.05 1.95
C TRP A 38 -3.96 9.64 0.97
N MET A 39 -3.99 9.09 -0.25
CA MET A 39 -4.92 9.52 -1.28
C MET A 39 -6.03 8.49 -1.45
N ARG A 40 -7.27 8.91 -1.25
CA ARG A 40 -8.44 8.08 -1.52
C ARG A 40 -8.57 7.83 -3.03
N THR A 41 -8.85 6.59 -3.42
CA THR A 41 -9.06 6.17 -4.80
C THR A 41 -9.99 4.95 -4.86
N SER A 42 -10.20 4.41 -6.06
CA SER A 42 -10.96 3.20 -6.30
C SER A 42 -10.33 2.32 -7.37
N ALA A 43 -10.73 1.05 -7.42
CA ALA A 43 -10.37 0.13 -8.49
C ALA A 43 -10.61 0.73 -9.90
N LYS A 44 -11.70 1.47 -10.07
CA LYS A 44 -12.09 2.06 -11.34
C LYS A 44 -11.25 3.28 -11.72
N THR A 45 -10.83 4.07 -10.73
CA THR A 45 -10.19 5.37 -10.96
C THR A 45 -8.70 5.37 -10.66
N PHE A 46 -8.14 4.29 -10.11
CA PHE A 46 -6.74 4.21 -9.68
C PHE A 46 -5.76 4.70 -10.74
N HIS A 47 -5.88 4.22 -11.98
CA HIS A 47 -4.97 4.58 -13.04
C HIS A 47 -5.01 6.07 -13.40
N VAL A 48 -6.18 6.71 -13.32
CA VAL A 48 -6.33 8.16 -13.52
C VAL A 48 -5.86 8.94 -12.29
N ASP A 49 -6.28 8.49 -11.11
CA ASP A 49 -5.98 9.13 -9.83
C ASP A 49 -4.47 9.14 -9.56
N MET A 50 -3.72 8.15 -10.03
CA MET A 50 -2.27 8.05 -9.83
C MET A 50 -1.43 8.75 -10.92
N ILE A 51 -2.05 9.38 -11.93
CA ILE A 51 -1.31 10.17 -12.93
C ILE A 51 -0.51 11.28 -12.22
N ASN A 52 0.78 11.37 -12.55
CA ASN A 52 1.74 12.31 -11.97
C ASN A 52 1.91 12.21 -10.45
N LYS A 53 1.53 11.07 -9.85
CA LYS A 53 1.72 10.81 -8.42
C LYS A 53 2.64 9.61 -8.23
N HIS A 54 3.31 9.59 -7.09
CA HIS A 54 4.23 8.52 -6.74
C HIS A 54 3.61 7.64 -5.66
N ALA A 55 2.84 6.65 -6.07
CA ALA A 55 2.36 5.61 -5.18
C ALA A 55 3.56 4.83 -4.60
N VAL A 56 3.61 4.70 -3.28
CA VAL A 56 4.74 4.06 -2.59
C VAL A 56 4.71 2.56 -2.87
N VAL A 57 5.83 2.05 -3.41
CA VAL A 57 6.03 0.62 -3.64
C VAL A 57 6.35 -0.06 -2.32
N GLY A 58 5.59 -1.09 -1.97
CA GLY A 58 5.85 -1.90 -0.78
C GLY A 58 6.24 -3.34 -1.08
N GLY A 59 6.26 -3.73 -2.36
CA GLY A 59 6.73 -5.04 -2.79
C GLY A 59 6.42 -5.34 -4.25
N TYR A 60 6.65 -6.59 -4.64
CA TYR A 60 6.37 -7.13 -5.96
C TYR A 60 5.64 -8.45 -5.83
N ASP A 61 4.68 -8.69 -6.72
CA ASP A 61 4.09 -10.01 -6.90
C ASP A 61 4.92 -10.78 -7.93
N HIS A 62 5.70 -11.75 -7.42
CA HIS A 62 6.54 -12.62 -8.23
C HIS A 62 5.77 -13.78 -8.87
N VAL A 63 4.52 -14.03 -8.47
CA VAL A 63 3.69 -15.06 -9.12
C VAL A 63 3.41 -14.61 -10.54
N ASN A 64 3.99 -15.32 -11.50
CA ASN A 64 3.94 -14.98 -12.93
C ASN A 64 4.46 -13.57 -13.25
N ASN A 65 5.32 -12.99 -12.41
CA ASN A 65 5.82 -11.61 -12.53
C ASN A 65 4.72 -10.56 -12.71
N LYS A 66 3.60 -10.73 -11.99
CA LYS A 66 2.43 -9.85 -12.07
C LYS A 66 2.76 -8.37 -11.84
N GLY A 67 3.77 -8.05 -11.02
CA GLY A 67 4.36 -6.70 -11.02
C GLY A 67 4.31 -6.01 -9.68
N ILE A 68 4.18 -4.68 -9.70
CA ILE A 68 4.34 -3.82 -8.51
C ILE A 68 3.13 -3.93 -7.60
N LEU A 69 3.41 -3.97 -6.29
CA LEU A 69 2.42 -3.82 -5.23
C LEU A 69 2.66 -2.49 -4.50
N ASN A 70 1.62 -1.67 -4.40
CA ASN A 70 1.66 -0.40 -3.67
C ASN A 70 1.10 -0.53 -2.25
N ILE A 71 1.51 0.35 -1.35
CA ILE A 71 1.00 0.38 0.02
C ILE A 71 -0.38 1.05 0.03
N GLY A 72 -1.38 0.36 0.57
CA GLY A 72 -2.71 0.93 0.75
C GLY A 72 -3.32 0.64 2.12
N ARG A 73 -4.39 1.36 2.42
CA ARG A 73 -5.18 1.18 3.64
C ARG A 73 -6.68 1.30 3.39
N VAL A 74 -7.47 0.71 4.26
CA VAL A 74 -8.93 0.82 4.25
C VAL A 74 -9.49 0.72 5.66
N MET A 75 -10.58 1.44 5.93
CA MET A 75 -11.41 1.20 7.11
C MET A 75 -12.36 0.03 6.82
N HIS A 76 -12.18 -1.09 7.51
CA HIS A 76 -13.03 -2.26 7.39
C HIS A 76 -13.63 -2.61 8.75
N GLN A 77 -14.95 -2.56 8.88
CA GLN A 77 -15.67 -2.81 10.14
C GLN A 77 -15.13 -1.95 11.31
N GLY A 78 -14.89 -0.66 11.06
CA GLY A 78 -14.37 0.27 12.07
C GLY A 78 -12.89 0.12 12.39
N ILE A 79 -12.17 -0.82 11.78
CA ILE A 79 -10.74 -1.06 12.02
C ILE A 79 -9.94 -0.63 10.79
N LEU A 80 -8.91 0.19 11.00
CA LEU A 80 -7.95 0.51 9.95
C LEU A 80 -7.13 -0.73 9.59
N LYS A 81 -7.09 -1.06 8.30
CA LYS A 81 -6.33 -2.18 7.73
C LYS A 81 -5.28 -1.66 6.77
N ILE A 82 -4.03 -2.08 6.93
CA ILE A 82 -2.96 -1.89 5.95
C ILE A 82 -2.82 -3.15 5.09
N GLY A 83 -2.59 -2.97 3.79
CA GLY A 83 -2.48 -4.06 2.84
C GLY A 83 -1.75 -3.67 1.56
N ASN A 84 -1.76 -4.57 0.58
CA ASN A 84 -1.18 -4.30 -0.74
C ASN A 84 -2.26 -3.95 -1.77
N VAL A 85 -2.01 -2.90 -2.54
CA VAL A 85 -2.77 -2.57 -3.74
C VAL A 85 -2.08 -3.22 -4.92
N ALA A 86 -2.74 -4.21 -5.52
CA ALA A 86 -2.32 -4.84 -6.76
C ALA A 86 -2.91 -4.02 -7.91
N ALA A 87 -2.09 -3.29 -8.65
CA ALA A 87 -2.52 -2.36 -9.70
C ALA A 87 -1.91 -2.63 -11.08
N TYR A 88 -1.30 -3.81 -11.25
CA TYR A 88 -0.63 -4.19 -12.49
C TYR A 88 -1.60 -4.47 -13.65
N ASP A 89 -2.87 -4.73 -13.35
CA ASP A 89 -3.94 -4.88 -14.32
C ASP A 89 -5.06 -3.87 -14.00
N PRO A 90 -5.33 -2.90 -14.91
CA PRO A 90 -6.33 -1.86 -14.72
C PRO A 90 -7.74 -2.37 -14.41
N ASP A 91 -8.10 -3.57 -14.88
CA ASP A 91 -9.44 -4.14 -14.71
C ASP A 91 -9.59 -4.87 -13.37
N THR A 92 -8.47 -5.21 -12.72
CA THR A 92 -8.48 -6.03 -11.50
C THR A 92 -7.90 -5.34 -10.27
N VAL A 93 -7.65 -4.02 -10.34
CA VAL A 93 -7.04 -3.25 -9.25
C VAL A 93 -7.79 -3.41 -7.93
N ARG A 94 -7.12 -3.93 -6.91
CA ARG A 94 -7.72 -4.16 -5.58
C ARG A 94 -6.70 -3.94 -4.47
N LEU A 95 -7.18 -3.43 -3.33
CA LEU A 95 -6.48 -3.55 -2.06
C LEU A 95 -6.80 -4.92 -1.47
N TYR A 96 -5.78 -5.68 -1.10
CA TYR A 96 -5.88 -6.92 -0.34
C TYR A 96 -5.36 -6.71 1.08
N PHE A 97 -6.07 -7.23 2.08
CA PHE A 97 -5.74 -7.08 3.50
C PHE A 97 -6.20 -8.30 4.33
N PRO A 98 -5.49 -8.66 5.41
CA PRO A 98 -5.90 -9.75 6.29
C PRO A 98 -6.99 -9.29 7.28
N HIS A 99 -8.04 -10.10 7.44
CA HIS A 99 -9.07 -9.91 8.46
C HIS A 99 -9.64 -11.26 8.92
N LYS A 100 -9.57 -11.54 10.22
CA LYS A 100 -10.03 -12.81 10.83
C LYS A 100 -9.47 -14.05 10.09
N ASP A 101 -8.17 -14.05 9.83
CA ASP A 101 -7.43 -15.12 9.13
C ASP A 101 -7.84 -15.38 7.67
N GLU A 102 -8.67 -14.50 7.12
CA GLU A 102 -9.03 -14.51 5.71
C GLU A 102 -8.41 -13.32 4.97
N GLU A 103 -8.04 -13.56 3.71
CA GLU A 103 -7.69 -12.50 2.79
C GLU A 103 -8.98 -11.84 2.31
N LYS A 104 -9.12 -10.56 2.60
CA LYS A 104 -10.22 -9.72 2.12
C LYS A 104 -9.69 -8.75 1.09
N SER A 105 -10.61 -8.23 0.26
CA SER A 105 -10.28 -7.19 -0.69
C SER A 105 -11.28 -6.04 -0.65
N SER A 106 -10.84 -4.86 -1.10
CA SER A 106 -11.68 -3.69 -1.29
C SER A 106 -11.41 -3.04 -2.64
N LYS A 107 -12.47 -2.49 -3.25
CA LYS A 107 -12.41 -1.64 -4.43
C LYS A 107 -12.30 -0.16 -4.11
N ILE A 108 -12.46 0.24 -2.85
CA ILE A 108 -12.33 1.63 -2.39
C ILE A 108 -11.37 1.64 -1.21
N TYR A 109 -10.33 2.46 -1.30
CA TYR A 109 -9.22 2.45 -0.35
C TYR A 109 -8.43 3.75 -0.49
N GLU A 110 -7.43 3.92 0.38
CA GLU A 110 -6.43 4.96 0.24
C GLU A 110 -5.08 4.33 -0.12
N VAL A 111 -4.32 5.02 -0.96
CA VAL A 111 -2.96 4.63 -1.37
C VAL A 111 -1.98 5.60 -0.73
N LEU A 112 -0.86 5.09 -0.22
CA LEU A 112 0.21 5.94 0.28
C LEU A 112 0.95 6.56 -0.91
N ILE A 113 1.02 7.87 -0.97
CA ILE A 113 1.77 8.61 -1.99
C ILE A 113 2.93 9.37 -1.35
N TYR A 114 4.00 9.56 -2.11
CA TYR A 114 5.18 10.34 -1.71
C TYR A 114 5.36 11.56 -2.62
N ASP A 115 5.51 12.73 -2.00
CA ASP A 115 5.81 13.96 -2.70
C ASP A 115 7.33 14.09 -2.98
N LYS A 116 7.68 13.95 -4.25
CA LYS A 116 9.06 14.07 -4.75
C LYS A 116 9.46 15.51 -5.09
N THR A 117 8.60 16.50 -4.87
CA THR A 117 8.91 17.89 -5.20
C THR A 117 10.23 18.29 -4.50
N PRO A 118 11.21 18.85 -5.23
CA PRO A 118 12.44 19.35 -4.62
C PRO A 118 12.11 20.42 -3.57
N LEU A 119 12.75 20.36 -2.40
CA LEU A 119 12.54 21.35 -1.33
C LEU A 119 13.11 22.74 -1.68
N PHE A 120 13.92 22.81 -2.74
CA PHE A 120 14.48 24.03 -3.27
C PHE A 120 14.11 24.14 -4.74
N LEU A 121 13.29 25.14 -5.08
CA LEU A 121 13.25 25.65 -6.44
C LEU A 121 14.55 26.43 -6.65
N PRO A 122 15.27 26.27 -7.79
CA PRO A 122 16.34 27.20 -8.09
C PRO A 122 15.74 28.59 -8.18
N THR A 123 16.26 29.52 -7.37
CA THR A 123 16.06 30.95 -7.58
C THR A 123 16.52 31.26 -9.00
N ILE A 124 15.57 31.63 -9.85
CA ILE A 124 15.87 32.20 -11.17
C ILE A 124 16.39 33.61 -10.87
N GLU A 125 17.70 33.81 -11.03
CA GLU A 125 18.30 35.15 -11.19
C GLU A 125 17.96 35.71 -12.58
#